data_AF-A0A8S9I3Q3-F1
#
_entry.id   AF-A0A8S9I3Q3-F1
#
_cell.length_a   1.000
_cell.length_b   1.000
_cell.length_c   1.000
_cell.angle_alpha   90.00
_cell.angle_beta   90.00
_cell.angle_gamma   90.00
#
_symmetry.space_group_name_H-M   'P 1'
#
loop_
_entity.id
_entity.type
_entity.pdbx_description
1 polymer ?
#
loop_
_entity_poly.entity_id
_entity_poly.type
_entity_poly.pdbx_seq_one_letter_code
_entity_poly.pdbx_strand_id
1 'polypeptide(L)'
;MCGRGRRVFGDVYTAIENAQKPDATRGSDVILWRHNEEDFKDHFSAARTWDQIRVRGAEDRLSTGVCMRQWGIAQGCMLCGEPDESRDHLFFACPYTFTVWSNLTATLLGTTASPDWTTTVTSLLRRNRNKIDAILLRMIFHTTIYLVWKDRNSRRHLGPWVTAEAITRQIDKAIRNRISSLKYTGQHKLEGLFRRWVEVYIRQ
;
A
#
# COMPACT_ATOMS: atom_id res chain seq x y z
N MET A 1 8.67 -28.80 -42.48
CA MET A 1 7.33 -29.31 -42.12
C MET A 1 6.78 -28.46 -40.96
N CYS A 2 5.82 -27.58 -41.20
CA CYS A 2 5.14 -26.84 -40.13
C CYS A 2 3.68 -26.61 -40.54
N GLY A 3 2.77 -27.50 -40.13
CA GLY A 3 1.39 -27.57 -40.65
C GLY A 3 0.34 -27.93 -39.59
N ARG A 4 0.51 -27.47 -38.34
CA ARG A 4 -0.47 -27.72 -37.27
C ARG A 4 -1.41 -26.54 -36.96
N GLY A 5 -1.00 -25.29 -37.19
CA GLY A 5 -1.83 -24.12 -36.85
C GLY A 5 -3.03 -23.88 -37.77
N ARG A 6 -2.91 -24.22 -39.06
CA ARG A 6 -3.93 -23.90 -40.08
C ARG A 6 -5.26 -24.64 -39.93
N ARG A 7 -5.29 -25.76 -39.19
CA ARG A 7 -6.50 -26.59 -39.03
C ARG A 7 -7.47 -26.09 -37.96
N VAL A 8 -7.01 -25.28 -37.01
CA VAL A 8 -7.83 -24.83 -35.87
C VAL A 8 -8.51 -23.48 -36.15
N PHE A 9 -7.90 -22.64 -36.97
CA PHE A 9 -8.37 -21.29 -37.27
C PHE A 9 -8.43 -21.02 -38.79
N GLY A 10 -8.84 -22.03 -39.56
CA GLY A 10 -8.88 -21.95 -41.03
C GLY A 10 -9.60 -20.68 -41.52
N ASP A 11 -10.78 -20.41 -40.98
CA ASP A 11 -11.60 -19.25 -41.34
C ASP A 11 -10.91 -17.91 -41.03
N VAL A 12 -10.16 -17.84 -39.92
CA VAL A 12 -9.41 -16.64 -39.53
C VAL A 12 -8.22 -16.42 -40.48
N TYR A 13 -7.49 -17.47 -40.82
CA TYR A 13 -6.40 -17.38 -41.80
C TYR A 13 -6.92 -16.97 -43.17
N THR A 14 -8.04 -17.54 -43.61
CA THR A 14 -8.70 -17.15 -44.86
C THR A 14 -9.19 -15.71 -44.84
N ALA A 15 -9.71 -15.23 -43.70
CA ALA A 15 -10.10 -13.83 -43.53
C ALA A 15 -8.90 -12.88 -43.57
N ILE A 16 -7.75 -13.24 -42.98
CA ILE A 16 -6.51 -12.45 -43.02
C ILE A 16 -5.90 -12.44 -44.43
N GLU A 17 -5.84 -13.59 -45.10
CA GLU A 17 -5.29 -13.72 -46.46
C GLU A 17 -6.14 -12.96 -47.48
N ASN A 18 -7.46 -12.93 -47.30
CA ASN A 18 -8.40 -12.18 -48.15
C ASN A 18 -8.62 -10.73 -47.69
N ALA A 19 -8.09 -10.33 -46.53
CA ALA A 19 -8.16 -8.95 -46.09
C ALA A 19 -7.35 -8.08 -47.06
N GLN A 20 -8.00 -7.05 -47.58
CA GLN A 20 -7.36 -6.15 -48.52
C GLN A 20 -6.24 -5.39 -47.79
N LYS A 21 -5.01 -5.51 -48.29
CA LYS A 21 -3.85 -4.81 -47.71
C LYS A 21 -4.15 -3.31 -47.65
N PRO A 22 -3.75 -2.60 -46.57
CA PRO A 22 -3.93 -1.17 -46.48
C PRO A 22 -3.27 -0.49 -47.69
N ASP A 23 -4.08 0.22 -48.47
CA ASP A 23 -3.66 0.98 -49.64
C ASP A 23 -3.35 2.40 -49.17
N ALA A 24 -2.19 2.95 -49.55
CA ALA A 24 -1.79 4.32 -49.19
C ALA A 24 -2.77 5.40 -49.68
N THR A 25 -3.68 5.06 -50.61
CA THR A 25 -4.71 5.96 -51.12
C THR A 25 -6.05 5.90 -50.37
N ARG A 26 -6.23 4.98 -49.41
CA ARG A 26 -7.51 4.69 -48.73
C ARG A 26 -7.83 5.55 -47.50
N GLY A 27 -7.10 6.64 -47.31
CA GLY A 27 -7.29 7.61 -46.23
C GLY A 27 -6.03 7.76 -45.38
N SER A 28 -5.93 8.85 -44.65
CA SER A 28 -4.83 9.11 -43.73
C SER A 28 -4.87 8.13 -42.54
N ASP A 29 -3.70 7.67 -42.09
CA ASP A 29 -3.59 6.91 -40.85
C ASP A 29 -4.29 7.64 -39.69
N VAL A 30 -5.20 6.96 -39.01
CA VAL A 30 -5.90 7.50 -37.84
C VAL A 30 -5.37 6.83 -36.59
N ILE A 31 -4.79 7.63 -35.70
CA ILE A 31 -4.37 7.16 -34.38
C ILE A 31 -5.62 7.01 -33.52
N LEU A 32 -5.93 5.78 -33.13
CA LEU A 32 -7.02 5.48 -32.20
C LEU A 32 -6.49 5.10 -30.82
N TRP A 33 -7.09 5.69 -29.80
CA TRP A 33 -6.87 5.37 -28.40
C TRP A 33 -7.74 4.20 -27.99
N ARG A 34 -7.12 3.16 -27.43
CA ARG A 34 -7.83 2.01 -26.86
C ARG A 34 -8.57 2.44 -25.60
N HIS A 35 -9.89 2.27 -25.55
CA HIS A 35 -10.73 2.55 -24.37
C HIS A 35 -11.19 1.28 -23.66
N ASN A 36 -11.34 0.16 -24.37
CA ASN A 36 -11.56 -1.21 -23.85
C ASN A 36 -10.94 -2.26 -24.79
N GLU A 37 -11.16 -3.56 -24.55
CA GLU A 37 -10.57 -4.63 -25.38
C GLU A 37 -10.92 -4.53 -26.86
N GLU A 38 -12.16 -4.14 -27.18
CA GLU A 38 -12.68 -4.01 -28.55
C GLU A 38 -13.18 -2.59 -28.88
N ASP A 39 -12.97 -1.61 -28.01
CA ASP A 39 -13.43 -0.22 -28.20
C ASP A 39 -12.25 0.74 -28.37
N PHE A 40 -12.18 1.39 -29.54
CA PHE A 40 -11.13 2.31 -29.94
C PHE A 40 -11.75 3.65 -30.36
N LYS A 41 -11.18 4.76 -29.87
CA LYS A 41 -11.70 6.12 -30.09
C LYS A 41 -10.63 7.06 -30.61
N ASP A 42 -11.04 8.10 -31.31
CA ASP A 42 -10.18 9.16 -31.84
C ASP A 42 -9.62 10.12 -30.78
N HIS A 43 -10.08 10.03 -29.53
CA HIS A 43 -9.67 10.90 -28.44
C HIS A 43 -9.10 10.13 -27.25
N PHE A 44 -8.13 10.77 -26.60
CA PHE A 44 -7.54 10.26 -25.37
C PHE A 44 -8.51 10.40 -24.19
N SER A 45 -8.65 9.34 -23.40
CA SER A 45 -9.29 9.42 -22.08
C SER A 45 -8.30 8.96 -21.03
N ALA A 46 -7.81 9.91 -20.23
CA ALA A 46 -6.94 9.60 -19.11
C ALA A 46 -7.57 8.54 -18.19
N ALA A 47 -8.87 8.66 -17.90
CA ALA A 47 -9.58 7.72 -17.01
C ALA A 47 -9.62 6.29 -17.57
N ARG A 48 -9.95 6.11 -18.86
CA ARG A 48 -10.03 4.78 -19.49
C ARG A 48 -8.66 4.14 -19.66
N THR A 49 -7.67 4.93 -20.05
CA THR A 49 -6.28 4.50 -20.11
C THR A 49 -5.78 4.08 -18.72
N TRP A 50 -6.06 4.87 -17.67
CA TRP A 50 -5.71 4.53 -16.29
C TRP A 50 -6.40 3.26 -15.81
N ASP A 51 -7.66 3.03 -16.21
CA ASP A 51 -8.40 1.81 -15.87
C ASP A 51 -7.84 0.55 -16.54
N GLN A 52 -7.23 0.67 -17.72
CA GLN A 52 -6.55 -0.43 -18.41
C GLN A 52 -5.14 -0.70 -17.89
N ILE A 53 -4.40 0.35 -17.53
CA ILE A 53 -3.03 0.21 -16.99
C ILE A 53 -3.06 -0.35 -15.57
N ARG A 54 -4.09 -0.03 -14.78
CA ARG A 54 -4.17 -0.52 -13.40
C ARG A 54 -4.62 -1.98 -13.36
N VAL A 55 -3.88 -2.82 -12.65
CA VAL A 55 -4.39 -4.12 -12.21
C VAL A 55 -5.51 -3.87 -11.18
N ARG A 56 -6.74 -4.26 -11.50
CA ARG A 56 -7.87 -4.21 -10.56
C ARG A 56 -7.81 -5.45 -9.67
N GLY A 57 -7.00 -5.39 -8.62
CA GLY A 57 -7.01 -6.32 -7.51
C GLY A 57 -6.84 -5.56 -6.21
N ALA A 58 -7.39 -6.08 -5.11
CA ALA A 58 -7.05 -5.64 -3.75
C ALA A 58 -5.61 -6.03 -3.36
N GLU A 59 -4.72 -6.11 -4.34
CA GLU A 59 -3.33 -6.45 -4.19
C GLU A 59 -2.53 -5.18 -3.97
N ASP A 60 -1.55 -5.35 -3.10
CA ASP A 60 -0.66 -4.38 -2.49
C ASP A 60 -0.28 -3.19 -3.39
N ARG A 61 -1.08 -2.11 -3.36
CA ARG A 61 -0.92 -0.92 -4.23
C ARG A 61 0.19 0.03 -3.76
N LEU A 62 0.91 -0.33 -2.70
CA LEU A 62 2.04 0.45 -2.24
C LEU A 62 3.21 0.24 -3.20
N SER A 63 3.98 1.29 -3.46
CA SER A 63 5.23 1.21 -4.22
C SER A 63 6.30 0.51 -3.37
N THR A 64 6.11 -0.79 -3.18
CA THR A 64 7.02 -1.71 -2.48
C THR A 64 8.02 -2.29 -3.48
N GLY A 65 9.11 -2.85 -2.97
CA GLY A 65 10.14 -3.48 -3.79
C GLY A 65 9.61 -4.58 -4.70
N VAL A 66 8.61 -5.33 -4.23
CA VAL A 66 7.92 -6.38 -5.01
C VAL A 66 7.22 -5.80 -6.26
N CYS A 67 6.58 -4.63 -6.15
CA CYS A 67 5.95 -3.98 -7.29
C CYS A 67 6.99 -3.49 -8.31
N MET A 68 8.09 -2.89 -7.85
CA MET A 68 9.18 -2.44 -8.72
C MET A 68 9.92 -3.60 -9.42
N ARG A 69 9.99 -4.79 -8.80
CA ARG A 69 10.58 -5.99 -9.41
C ARG A 69 9.84 -6.41 -10.68
N GLN A 70 8.52 -6.22 -10.76
CA GLN A 70 7.74 -6.49 -11.98
C GLN A 70 8.20 -5.62 -13.16
N TRP A 71 8.81 -4.48 -12.88
CA TRP A 71 9.39 -3.55 -13.86
C TRP A 71 10.90 -3.77 -14.06
N GLY A 72 11.45 -4.89 -13.58
CA GLY A 72 12.87 -5.23 -13.68
C GLY A 72 13.79 -4.49 -12.70
N ILE A 73 13.23 -3.75 -11.74
CA ILE A 73 13.99 -2.93 -10.79
C ILE A 73 13.99 -3.62 -9.42
N ALA A 74 15.07 -4.32 -9.08
CA ALA A 74 15.24 -4.94 -7.76
C ALA A 74 15.46 -3.87 -6.69
N GLN A 75 14.63 -3.88 -5.65
CA GLN A 75 14.59 -2.87 -4.59
C GLN A 75 14.39 -3.56 -3.25
N GLY A 76 15.45 -3.61 -2.45
CA GLY A 76 15.38 -4.11 -1.08
C GLY A 76 14.73 -3.10 -0.12
N CYS A 77 14.45 -3.57 1.08
CA CYS A 77 13.94 -2.78 2.19
C CYS A 77 15.00 -1.80 2.67
N MET A 78 14.76 -0.50 2.49
CA MET A 78 15.69 0.56 2.91
C MET A 78 15.84 0.69 4.43
N LEU A 79 15.01 -0.02 5.19
CA LEU A 79 15.00 0.03 6.66
C LEU A 79 15.89 -1.04 7.30
N CYS A 80 15.96 -2.25 6.72
CA CYS A 80 16.74 -3.37 7.27
C CYS A 80 17.63 -4.12 6.26
N GLY A 81 17.56 -3.78 4.97
CA GLY A 81 18.39 -4.38 3.93
C GLY A 81 17.87 -5.69 3.32
N GLU A 82 16.67 -6.15 3.71
CA GLU A 82 16.06 -7.36 3.12
C GLU A 82 15.84 -7.19 1.60
N PRO A 83 16.27 -8.13 0.73
CA PRO A 83 16.12 -8.04 -0.73
C PRO A 83 14.70 -7.82 -1.29
N ASP A 84 13.68 -8.31 -0.57
CA ASP A 84 12.28 -8.44 -0.98
C ASP A 84 11.38 -7.60 -0.04
N GLU A 85 11.34 -6.29 -0.30
CA GLU A 85 10.42 -5.40 0.42
C GLU A 85 8.97 -5.63 -0.06
N SER A 86 8.17 -6.37 0.71
CA SER A 86 6.70 -6.44 0.60
C SER A 86 6.02 -5.48 1.59
N ARG A 87 4.71 -5.23 1.49
CA ARG A 87 3.97 -4.45 2.53
C ARG A 87 4.06 -5.07 3.90
N ASP A 88 3.85 -6.38 3.96
CA ASP A 88 3.83 -7.13 5.21
C ASP A 88 5.21 -7.06 5.87
N HIS A 89 6.27 -7.20 5.06
CA HIS A 89 7.63 -6.93 5.51
C HIS A 89 7.80 -5.48 5.97
N LEU A 90 7.49 -4.50 5.13
CA LEU A 90 7.69 -3.08 5.42
C LEU A 90 7.06 -2.67 6.74
N PHE A 91 5.83 -3.08 7.04
CA PHE A 91 5.10 -2.61 8.22
C PHE A 91 5.18 -3.49 9.46
N PHE A 92 5.33 -4.81 9.31
CA PHE A 92 5.22 -5.74 10.45
C PHE A 92 6.33 -6.78 10.54
N ALA A 93 6.95 -7.23 9.44
CA ALA A 93 8.01 -8.24 9.51
C ALA A 93 9.44 -7.65 9.52
N CYS A 94 9.63 -6.39 9.09
CA CYS A 94 10.93 -5.73 9.09
C CYS A 94 11.34 -5.46 10.55
N PRO A 95 12.55 -5.89 11.00
CA PRO A 95 12.97 -5.72 12.39
C PRO A 95 12.86 -4.28 12.90
N TYR A 96 13.23 -3.31 12.06
CA TYR A 96 13.10 -1.89 12.39
C TYR A 96 11.66 -1.48 12.72
N THR A 97 10.68 -1.85 11.88
CA THR A 97 9.28 -1.44 12.05
C THR A 97 8.55 -2.32 13.06
N PHE A 98 8.94 -3.58 13.19
CA PHE A 98 8.48 -4.46 14.26
C PHE A 98 8.89 -3.94 15.64
N THR A 99 10.10 -3.41 15.82
CA THR A 99 10.51 -2.75 17.08
C THR A 99 9.63 -1.53 17.37
N VAL A 100 9.41 -0.66 16.38
CA VAL A 100 8.51 0.51 16.54
C VAL A 100 7.11 0.07 16.96
N TRP A 101 6.54 -0.90 16.25
CA TRP A 101 5.19 -1.42 16.51
C TRP A 101 5.06 -2.10 17.87
N SER A 102 6.02 -2.96 18.22
CA SER A 102 6.03 -3.70 19.48
C SER A 102 6.12 -2.76 20.67
N ASN A 103 7.00 -1.76 20.60
CA ASN A 103 7.09 -0.73 21.62
C ASN A 103 5.71 -0.05 21.78
N LEU A 104 5.14 0.51 20.72
CA LEU A 104 3.88 1.26 20.81
C LEU A 104 2.67 0.43 21.29
N THR A 105 2.65 -0.87 21.04
CA THR A 105 1.47 -1.71 21.27
C THR A 105 1.58 -2.70 22.42
N ALA A 106 2.76 -2.87 23.03
CA ALA A 106 3.01 -3.86 24.09
C ALA A 106 1.96 -3.84 25.22
N THR A 107 1.56 -2.65 25.67
CA THR A 107 0.60 -2.49 26.77
C THR A 107 -0.87 -2.57 26.34
N LEU A 108 -1.18 -2.43 25.04
CA LEU A 108 -2.54 -2.47 24.49
C LEU A 108 -2.91 -3.82 23.86
N LEU A 109 -1.94 -4.52 23.28
CA LEU A 109 -2.10 -5.84 22.66
C LEU A 109 -1.49 -6.98 23.49
N GLY A 110 -0.66 -6.68 24.50
CA GLY A 110 0.12 -7.65 25.25
C GLY A 110 1.40 -8.08 24.51
N THR A 111 2.07 -9.11 25.02
CA THR A 111 3.37 -9.64 24.53
C THR A 111 3.32 -10.38 23.19
N THR A 112 2.23 -10.29 22.42
CA THR A 112 2.04 -11.06 21.18
C THR A 112 1.83 -10.15 19.97
N ALA A 113 2.78 -9.25 19.73
CA ALA A 113 2.85 -8.58 18.43
C ALA A 113 3.18 -9.62 17.36
N SER A 114 2.32 -9.77 16.35
CA SER A 114 2.55 -10.67 15.22
C SER A 114 3.23 -9.90 14.09
N PRO A 115 4.25 -10.50 13.43
CA PRO A 115 4.83 -9.92 12.22
C PRO A 115 3.92 -10.06 10.99
N ASP A 116 2.81 -10.79 11.11
CA ASP A 116 1.84 -10.98 10.03
C ASP A 116 0.82 -9.84 9.95
N TRP A 117 0.64 -9.30 8.75
CA TRP A 117 -0.29 -8.22 8.47
C TRP A 117 -1.73 -8.62 8.77
N THR A 118 -2.14 -9.81 8.31
CA THR A 118 -3.53 -10.26 8.42
C THR A 118 -3.91 -10.46 9.89
N THR A 119 -3.04 -11.07 10.67
CA THR A 119 -3.18 -11.27 12.11
C THR A 119 -3.25 -9.93 12.84
N THR A 120 -2.38 -8.99 12.49
CA THR A 120 -2.37 -7.65 13.10
C THR A 120 -3.65 -6.88 12.79
N VAL A 121 -4.06 -6.81 11.53
CA VAL A 121 -5.30 -6.12 11.13
C VAL A 121 -6.53 -6.80 11.73
N THR A 122 -6.60 -8.13 11.71
CA THR A 122 -7.70 -8.88 12.34
C THR A 122 -7.75 -8.60 13.83
N SER A 123 -6.59 -8.55 14.49
CA SER A 123 -6.50 -8.14 15.89
C SER A 123 -7.08 -6.75 16.08
N LEU A 124 -6.73 -5.75 15.27
CA LEU A 124 -7.25 -4.38 15.37
C LEU A 124 -8.78 -4.27 15.16
N LEU A 125 -9.37 -5.18 14.39
CA LEU A 125 -10.80 -5.22 14.09
C LEU A 125 -11.66 -5.93 15.15
N ARG A 126 -11.05 -6.62 16.13
CA ARG A 126 -11.80 -7.31 17.20
C ARG A 126 -12.71 -6.34 17.96
N ARG A 127 -14.00 -6.68 18.04
CA ARG A 127 -15.05 -5.87 18.69
C ARG A 127 -15.06 -5.93 20.22
N ASN A 128 -14.42 -6.93 20.82
CA ASN A 128 -14.42 -7.15 22.27
C ASN A 128 -13.33 -6.35 23.01
N ARG A 129 -13.15 -5.07 22.69
CA ARG A 129 -12.19 -4.19 23.38
C ARG A 129 -12.88 -2.96 23.95
N ASN A 130 -12.28 -2.41 25.00
CA ASN A 130 -12.60 -1.06 25.45
C ASN A 130 -12.54 -0.11 24.24
N LYS A 131 -13.59 0.71 24.08
CA LYS A 131 -13.71 1.72 23.02
C LYS A 131 -12.49 2.64 22.95
N ILE A 132 -11.94 3.07 24.08
CA ILE A 132 -10.76 3.94 24.14
C ILE A 132 -9.54 3.22 23.57
N ASP A 133 -9.28 1.99 24.01
CA ASP A 133 -8.14 1.20 23.53
C ASP A 133 -8.27 0.87 22.03
N ALA A 134 -9.50 0.60 21.55
CA ALA A 134 -9.75 0.41 20.12
C ALA A 134 -9.47 1.67 19.29
N ILE A 135 -9.79 2.85 19.81
CA ILE A 135 -9.48 4.14 19.15
C ILE A 135 -7.97 4.36 19.16
N LEU A 136 -7.29 4.19 20.29
CA LEU A 136 -5.84 4.35 20.40
C LEU A 136 -5.10 3.41 19.44
N LEU A 137 -5.46 2.13 19.42
CA LEU A 137 -4.85 1.15 18.52
C LEU A 137 -4.98 1.53 17.03
N ARG A 138 -6.14 2.06 16.63
CA ARG A 138 -6.33 2.58 15.26
C ARG A 138 -5.49 3.83 15.02
N MET A 139 -5.40 4.74 15.98
CA MET A 139 -4.55 5.92 15.86
C MET A 139 -3.07 5.55 15.73
N ILE A 140 -2.58 4.60 16.54
CA ILE A 140 -1.23 4.05 16.46
C ILE A 140 -1.02 3.44 15.08
N PHE A 141 -1.87 2.50 14.67
CA PHE A 141 -1.77 1.86 13.35
C PHE A 141 -1.67 2.87 12.22
N HIS A 142 -2.61 3.81 12.10
CA HIS A 142 -2.60 4.81 11.03
C HIS A 142 -1.33 5.69 11.07
N THR A 143 -0.90 6.11 12.27
CA THR A 143 0.26 6.99 12.44
C THR A 143 1.57 6.24 12.12
N THR A 144 1.70 4.99 12.56
CA THR A 144 2.86 4.14 12.28
C THR A 144 2.98 3.88 10.79
N ILE A 145 1.91 3.45 10.11
CA ILE A 145 1.93 3.23 8.65
C ILE A 145 2.40 4.48 7.92
N TYR A 146 1.84 5.65 8.25
CA TYR A 146 2.20 6.90 7.60
C TYR A 146 3.67 7.30 7.85
N LEU A 147 4.12 7.29 9.10
CA LEU A 147 5.48 7.75 9.44
C LEU A 147 6.56 6.78 8.96
N VAL A 148 6.31 5.47 9.00
CA VAL A 148 7.20 4.46 8.42
C VAL A 148 7.32 4.65 6.91
N TRP A 149 6.18 4.82 6.22
CA TRP A 149 6.17 5.05 4.78
C TRP A 149 6.92 6.33 4.41
N LYS A 150 6.70 7.40 5.18
CA LYS A 150 7.41 8.68 5.02
C LYS A 150 8.92 8.51 5.23
N ASP A 151 9.34 7.80 6.27
CA ASP A 151 10.76 7.55 6.56
C ASP A 151 11.42 6.73 5.45
N ARG A 152 10.80 5.62 5.03
CA ARG A 152 11.27 4.79 3.91
C ARG A 152 11.45 5.60 2.65
N ASN A 153 10.49 6.46 2.30
CA ASN A 153 10.61 7.31 1.11
C ASN A 153 11.68 8.39 1.27
N SER A 154 11.81 8.98 2.46
CA SER A 154 12.91 9.90 2.76
C SER A 154 14.26 9.24 2.48
N ARG A 155 14.51 8.04 3.02
CA ARG A 155 15.76 7.29 2.79
C ARG A 155 16.01 6.95 1.33
N ARG A 156 14.95 6.58 0.60
CA ARG A 156 15.00 6.29 -0.84
C ARG A 156 15.42 7.52 -1.66
N HIS A 157 15.12 8.72 -1.18
CA HIS A 157 15.52 9.98 -1.78
C HIS A 157 16.72 10.62 -1.06
N LEU A 158 17.62 9.79 -0.51
CA LEU A 158 18.87 10.21 0.15
C LEU A 158 18.66 11.13 1.36
N GLY A 159 17.49 11.06 1.98
CA GLY A 159 17.20 11.72 3.24
C GLY A 159 17.92 11.06 4.43
N PRO A 160 17.93 11.74 5.59
CA PRO A 160 18.65 11.28 6.77
C PRO A 160 18.04 10.00 7.35
N TRP A 161 18.89 9.20 8.01
CA TRP A 161 18.50 8.00 8.72
C TRP A 161 17.86 8.37 10.07
N VAL A 162 16.68 7.84 10.33
CA VAL A 162 15.97 8.04 11.60
C VAL A 162 15.94 6.72 12.37
N THR A 163 16.31 6.74 13.66
CA THR A 163 16.28 5.54 14.49
C THR A 163 14.85 5.12 14.82
N ALA A 164 14.65 3.84 15.15
CA ALA A 164 13.34 3.32 15.57
C ALA A 164 12.79 4.11 16.77
N GLU A 165 13.65 4.41 17.76
CA GLU A 165 13.29 5.22 18.93
C GLU A 165 12.85 6.64 18.53
N ALA A 166 13.53 7.28 17.57
CA ALA A 166 13.15 8.60 17.10
C ALA A 166 11.79 8.58 16.36
N ILE A 167 11.49 7.53 15.58
CA ILE A 167 10.16 7.35 14.98
C ILE A 167 9.10 7.11 16.06
N THR A 168 9.37 6.28 17.06
CA THR A 168 8.47 6.05 18.19
C THR A 168 8.12 7.35 18.92
N ARG A 169 9.11 8.22 19.18
CA ARG A 169 8.88 9.56 19.76
C ARG A 169 8.05 10.46 18.84
N GLN A 170 8.27 10.41 17.52
CA GLN A 170 7.46 11.17 16.56
C GLN A 170 6.01 10.69 16.56
N ILE A 171 5.78 9.38 16.67
CA ILE A 171 4.44 8.79 16.76
C ILE A 171 3.76 9.24 18.06
N ASP A 172 4.44 9.17 19.21
CA ASP A 172 3.90 9.66 20.49
C ASP A 172 3.49 11.14 20.41
N LYS A 173 4.38 11.99 19.90
CA LYS A 173 4.08 13.41 19.69
C LYS A 173 2.88 13.62 18.77
N ALA A 174 2.80 12.88 17.67
CA ALA A 174 1.69 12.97 16.73
C ALA A 174 0.35 12.53 17.37
N ILE A 175 0.35 11.47 18.16
CA ILE A 175 -0.84 10.98 18.88
C ILE A 175 -1.27 12.00 19.94
N ARG A 176 -0.35 12.50 20.77
CA ARG A 176 -0.64 13.54 21.77
C ARG A 176 -1.23 14.78 21.12
N ASN A 177 -0.60 15.29 20.06
CA ASN A 177 -1.10 16.45 19.34
C ASN A 177 -2.49 16.20 18.75
N ARG A 178 -2.71 15.01 18.18
CA ARG A 178 -4.03 14.64 17.64
C ARG A 178 -5.08 14.60 18.75
N ILE A 179 -4.78 13.98 19.90
CA ILE A 179 -5.72 13.93 21.04
C ILE A 179 -6.02 15.34 21.56
N SER A 180 -4.99 16.17 21.76
CA SER A 180 -5.15 17.55 22.24
C SER A 180 -5.94 18.43 21.26
N SER A 181 -5.80 18.21 19.95
CA SER A 181 -6.54 18.96 18.92
C SER A 181 -8.05 18.73 18.94
N LEU A 182 -8.50 17.66 19.61
CA LEU A 182 -9.93 17.30 19.67
C LEU A 182 -10.71 18.18 20.66
N LYS A 183 -10.02 18.97 21.51
CA LYS A 183 -10.60 20.01 22.38
C LYS A 183 -11.84 19.55 23.16
N TYR A 184 -11.76 18.39 23.79
CA TYR A 184 -12.86 17.85 24.58
C TYR A 184 -13.15 18.73 25.81
N THR A 185 -14.42 19.08 26.01
CA THR A 185 -14.94 19.73 27.22
C THR A 185 -15.51 18.68 28.18
N GLY A 186 -15.90 19.05 29.41
CA GLY A 186 -16.35 18.09 30.43
C GLY A 186 -17.49 17.17 29.96
N GLN A 187 -17.46 15.90 30.40
CA GLN A 187 -18.40 14.81 30.05
C GLN A 187 -18.31 14.29 28.60
N HIS A 188 -17.18 14.52 27.92
CA HIS A 188 -17.01 14.08 26.55
C HIS A 188 -16.86 12.54 26.45
N LYS A 189 -17.43 11.91 25.42
CA LYS A 189 -17.37 10.43 25.20
C LYS A 189 -15.95 9.86 25.02
N LEU A 190 -14.96 10.72 24.89
CA LEU A 190 -13.53 10.41 24.71
C LEU A 190 -12.68 11.02 25.84
N GLU A 191 -13.34 11.48 26.90
CA GLU A 191 -12.71 11.85 28.16
C GLU A 191 -11.93 10.64 28.69
N GLY A 192 -10.64 10.84 28.96
CA GLY A 192 -9.71 9.76 29.34
C GLY A 192 -8.84 9.22 28.21
N LEU A 193 -9.04 9.59 26.94
CA LEU A 193 -8.17 9.16 25.83
C LEU A 193 -6.70 9.57 26.05
N PHE A 194 -6.49 10.82 26.48
CA PHE A 194 -5.14 11.33 26.80
C PHE A 194 -4.54 10.62 28.03
N ARG A 195 -5.33 10.46 29.10
CA ARG A 195 -4.89 9.76 30.32
C ARG A 195 -4.47 8.32 29.99
N ARG A 196 -5.30 7.61 29.22
CA ARG A 196 -5.02 6.24 28.79
C ARG A 196 -3.77 6.16 27.91
N TRP A 197 -3.56 7.10 26.99
CA TRP A 197 -2.33 7.17 26.19
C TRP A 197 -1.08 7.34 27.07
N VAL A 198 -1.15 8.24 28.05
CA VAL A 198 -0.05 8.47 29.00
C VAL A 198 0.26 7.22 29.82
N GLU A 199 -0.75 6.51 30.33
CA GLU A 199 -0.57 5.24 31.05
C GLU A 199 0.10 4.15 30.20
N VAL A 200 -0.28 4.07 28.93
CA VAL A 200 0.22 3.09 27.95
C VAL A 200 1.68 3.35 27.59
N TYR A 201 2.05 4.63 27.41
CA TYR A 201 3.35 5.04 26.91
C TYR A 201 4.40 5.26 28.01
N ILE A 202 4.03 5.75 29.21
CA ILE A 202 4.98 5.97 30.33
C ILE A 202 5.44 4.66 30.98
N ARG A 203 4.70 3.56 30.83
CA ARG A 203 5.04 2.25 31.40
C ARG A 203 6.00 1.41 30.54
N GLN A 204 6.70 2.02 29.59
CA GLN A 204 7.70 1.39 28.72
C GLN A 204 9.07 1.95 29.04
#